data_AF-A0A5C8USD2-F1
#
_entry.id   AF-A0A5C8USD2-F1
#
_cell.length_a   1.000
_cell.length_b   1.000
_cell.length_c   1.000
_cell.angle_alpha   90.00
_cell.angle_beta   90.00
_cell.angle_gamma   90.00
#
_symmetry.space_group_name_H-M   'P 1'
#
loop_
_entity.id
_entity.type
_entity.pdbx_description
1 polymer ?
#
loop_
_entity_poly.entity_id
_entity_poly.type
_entity_poly.pdbx_seq_one_letter_code
_entity_poly.pdbx_strand_id
1 'polypeptide(L)'
;MLAAGLAALSGCATTAAGPSPAPTVTATVTASPVPRSPNDSLTSLDAWLACSAAERANYGLQNPGTVFAPYDASNVKAESDGSFTVQVSFQPPGGTAQNPVYGAIASCVVKGTVSEPDIVSIGETDLG
;
A
#
# COMPACT_ATOMS: atom_id res chain seq x y z
N MET A 1 47.91 39.00 -37.48
CA MET A 1 48.26 37.91 -38.41
C MET A 1 47.14 36.88 -38.31
N LEU A 2 46.04 36.94 -39.07
CA LEU A 2 45.84 36.71 -40.51
C LEU A 2 46.24 35.29 -40.99
N ALA A 3 45.24 34.40 -41.08
CA ALA A 3 44.95 33.46 -42.17
C ALA A 3 43.63 32.73 -41.78
N ALA A 4 42.44 33.03 -42.32
CA ALA A 4 41.95 32.85 -43.69
C ALA A 4 42.00 31.39 -44.18
N GLY A 5 40.82 30.80 -44.41
CA GLY A 5 40.63 29.49 -45.04
C GLY A 5 39.15 29.21 -45.34
N LEU A 6 38.65 29.81 -46.43
CA LEU A 6 37.35 29.53 -47.07
C LEU A 6 37.38 28.18 -47.83
N ALA A 7 36.28 27.42 -47.78
CA ALA A 7 35.61 26.71 -48.90
C ALA A 7 34.74 25.56 -48.36
N ALA A 8 33.61 25.13 -48.90
CA ALA A 8 32.56 25.66 -49.76
C ALA A 8 31.53 24.49 -49.92
N LEU A 9 30.30 24.82 -50.36
CA LEU A 9 29.33 23.96 -51.07
C LEU A 9 28.40 23.02 -50.27
N SER A 10 27.14 23.47 -50.20
CA SER A 10 25.96 22.82 -50.79
C SER A 10 25.67 21.37 -50.44
N GLY A 11 24.60 21.16 -49.65
CA GLY A 11 23.95 19.87 -49.53
C GLY A 11 22.70 19.94 -48.65
N CYS A 12 21.61 20.49 -49.18
CA CYS A 12 20.28 20.30 -48.60
C CYS A 12 19.88 18.83 -48.80
N ALA A 13 20.12 17.99 -47.81
CA ALA A 13 19.55 16.66 -47.77
C ALA A 13 18.25 16.73 -46.96
N THR A 14 17.17 17.09 -47.65
CA THR A 14 15.81 16.93 -47.15
C THR A 14 15.51 15.42 -47.10
N THR A 15 15.81 14.77 -45.98
CA THR A 15 15.25 13.44 -45.71
C THR A 15 13.78 13.63 -45.41
N ALA A 16 12.95 13.44 -46.44
CA ALA A 16 11.52 13.27 -46.29
C ALA A 16 11.28 11.99 -45.49
N ALA A 17 11.11 12.13 -44.17
CA ALA A 17 10.56 11.09 -43.34
C ALA A 17 9.10 10.89 -43.77
N GLY A 18 8.82 9.78 -44.45
CA GLY A 18 7.44 9.37 -44.71
C GLY A 18 6.66 9.22 -43.40
N PRO A 19 5.32 9.29 -43.43
CA PRO A 19 4.52 9.22 -42.22
C PRO A 19 4.74 7.88 -41.52
N SER A 20 5.44 7.91 -40.39
CA SER A 20 5.50 6.77 -39.47
C SER A 20 4.09 6.56 -38.92
N PRO A 21 3.53 5.33 -38.95
CA PRO A 21 2.25 5.06 -38.31
C PRO A 21 2.38 5.41 -36.82
N ALA A 22 1.52 6.32 -36.36
CA ALA A 22 1.45 6.67 -34.96
C ALA A 22 0.99 5.43 -34.17
N PRO A 23 1.64 5.08 -33.03
CA PRO A 23 1.17 4.00 -32.19
C PRO A 23 -0.20 4.36 -31.62
N THR A 24 -1.22 3.56 -31.92
CA THR A 24 -2.53 3.68 -31.30
C THR A 24 -2.44 3.16 -29.87
N VAL A 25 -2.46 4.07 -28.89
CA VAL A 25 -2.53 3.72 -27.47
C VAL A 25 -4.00 3.48 -27.13
N THR A 26 -4.38 2.20 -27.02
CA THR A 26 -5.68 1.83 -26.47
C THR A 26 -5.62 1.97 -24.95
N ALA A 27 -6.21 3.03 -24.41
CA ALA A 27 -6.38 3.18 -22.98
C ALA A 27 -7.52 2.26 -22.51
N THR A 28 -7.19 1.23 -21.73
CA THR A 28 -8.21 0.44 -21.02
C THR A 28 -8.78 1.30 -19.89
N VAL A 29 -10.03 1.73 -20.03
CA VAL A 29 -10.75 2.39 -18.93
C VAL A 29 -11.12 1.32 -17.91
N THR A 30 -10.39 1.29 -16.79
CA THR A 30 -10.80 0.50 -15.62
C THR A 30 -12.08 1.11 -15.07
N ALA A 31 -13.14 0.29 -14.93
CA ALA A 31 -14.39 0.74 -14.34
C ALA A 31 -14.15 1.33 -12.94
N SER A 32 -14.86 2.41 -12.60
CA SER A 32 -14.84 2.95 -11.24
C SER A 32 -15.32 1.89 -10.24
N PRO A 33 -14.70 1.78 -9.06
CA PRO A 33 -15.13 0.83 -8.04
C PRO A 33 -16.58 1.12 -7.63
N VAL A 34 -17.39 0.07 -7.53
CA VAL A 34 -18.76 0.17 -7.04
C VAL A 34 -18.73 0.56 -5.56
N PRO A 35 -19.52 1.54 -5.11
CA PRO A 35 -19.62 1.88 -3.70
C PRO A 35 -20.06 0.67 -2.88
N ARG A 36 -19.37 0.44 -1.75
CA ARG A 36 -19.71 -0.66 -0.84
C ARG A 36 -20.87 -0.30 0.07
N SER A 37 -21.72 -1.29 0.34
CA SER A 37 -22.82 -1.20 1.30
C SER A 37 -22.33 -1.43 2.73
N PRO A 38 -22.96 -0.83 3.75
CA PRO A 38 -22.69 -1.13 5.16
C PRO A 38 -22.69 -2.62 5.51
N ASN A 39 -23.56 -3.39 4.85
CA ASN A 39 -23.74 -4.82 5.09
C ASN A 39 -22.83 -5.71 4.22
N ASP A 40 -21.93 -5.13 3.42
CA ASP A 40 -21.00 -5.92 2.63
C ASP A 40 -20.05 -6.70 3.56
N SER A 41 -19.64 -7.88 3.12
CA SER A 41 -18.63 -8.67 3.81
C SER A 41 -17.31 -7.90 3.89
N LEU A 42 -16.57 -8.12 4.97
CA LEU A 42 -15.24 -7.54 5.13
C LEU A 42 -14.28 -8.09 4.07
N THR A 43 -13.39 -7.22 3.59
CA THR A 43 -12.19 -7.59 2.85
C THR A 43 -11.02 -7.72 3.83
N SER A 44 -9.91 -8.29 3.37
CA SER A 44 -8.67 -8.36 4.15
C SER A 44 -8.18 -6.97 4.60
N LEU A 45 -8.41 -5.94 3.80
CA LEU A 45 -8.05 -4.56 4.18
C LEU A 45 -8.96 -4.02 5.28
N ASP A 46 -10.27 -4.26 5.21
CA ASP A 46 -11.20 -3.82 6.25
C ASP A 46 -10.90 -4.51 7.59
N ALA A 47 -10.64 -5.82 7.54
CA ALA A 47 -10.27 -6.59 8.71
C ALA A 47 -8.98 -6.05 9.36
N TRP A 48 -7.96 -5.75 8.54
CA TRP A 48 -6.74 -5.14 9.03
C TRP A 48 -6.95 -3.76 9.62
N LEU A 49 -7.74 -2.91 8.97
CA LEU A 49 -8.06 -1.56 9.47
C LEU A 49 -8.81 -1.62 10.80
N ALA A 50 -9.78 -2.53 10.93
CA ALA A 50 -10.56 -2.71 12.15
C ALA A 50 -9.67 -3.16 13.33
N CYS A 51 -8.83 -4.20 13.12
CA CYS A 51 -7.87 -4.64 14.14
C CYS A 51 -6.86 -3.53 14.48
N SER A 52 -6.29 -2.87 13.47
CA SER A 52 -5.32 -1.78 13.68
C SER A 52 -5.91 -0.61 14.46
N ALA A 53 -7.17 -0.26 14.22
CA ALA A 53 -7.86 0.78 14.96
C ALA A 53 -8.08 0.38 16.43
N ALA A 54 -8.49 -0.87 16.68
CA ALA A 54 -8.65 -1.39 18.03
C ALA A 54 -7.33 -1.38 18.80
N GLU A 55 -6.24 -1.83 18.17
CA GLU A 55 -4.92 -1.91 18.82
C GLU A 55 -4.27 -0.52 19.02
N ARG A 56 -4.59 0.45 18.17
CA ARG A 56 -4.23 1.86 18.44
C ARG A 56 -4.90 2.39 19.71
N ALA A 57 -6.15 2.01 19.95
CA ALA A 57 -6.87 2.40 21.15
C ALA A 57 -6.38 1.66 22.39
N ASN A 58 -6.00 0.38 22.25
CA ASN A 58 -5.53 -0.45 23.37
C ASN A 58 -4.04 -0.21 23.67
N TYR A 59 -3.16 -0.55 22.73
CA TYR A 59 -1.71 -0.49 22.89
C TYR A 59 -1.16 0.91 22.65
N GLY A 60 -1.61 1.58 21.60
CA GLY A 60 -1.06 2.87 21.17
C GLY A 60 -1.20 3.99 22.20
N LEU A 61 -2.29 3.99 22.99
CA LEU A 61 -2.48 4.95 24.08
C LEU A 61 -1.54 4.70 25.26
N GLN A 62 -1.19 3.44 25.52
CA GLN A 62 -0.29 3.04 26.60
C GLN A 62 1.19 3.21 26.21
N ASN A 63 1.48 3.20 24.91
CA ASN A 63 2.83 3.27 24.34
C ASN A 63 2.95 4.48 23.39
N PRO A 64 2.99 5.71 23.93
CA PRO A 64 3.07 6.91 23.11
C PRO A 64 4.37 6.94 22.29
N GLY A 65 4.24 7.22 20.99
CA GLY A 65 5.36 7.22 20.04
C GLY A 65 5.52 5.92 19.25
N THR A 66 4.68 4.92 19.52
CA THR A 66 4.61 3.70 18.71
C THR A 66 4.15 3.99 17.28
N VAL A 67 4.83 3.38 16.30
CA VAL A 67 4.50 3.46 14.88
C VAL A 67 3.93 2.12 14.43
N PHE A 68 2.71 2.12 13.90
CA PHE A 68 2.08 0.93 13.37
C PHE A 68 2.62 0.61 11.98
N ALA A 69 2.92 -0.66 11.72
CA ALA A 69 3.28 -1.13 10.41
C ALA A 69 2.18 -0.80 9.39
N PRO A 70 2.51 -0.60 8.11
CA PRO A 70 1.50 -0.50 7.06
C PRO A 70 0.79 -1.84 6.86
N TYR A 71 -0.34 -1.80 6.13
CA TYR A 71 -1.04 -3.01 5.71
C TYR A 71 -0.14 -3.94 4.90
N ASP A 72 -0.12 -5.21 5.29
CA ASP A 72 0.48 -6.30 4.53
C ASP A 72 -0.53 -7.45 4.48
N ALA A 73 -0.89 -7.87 3.27
CA ALA A 73 -1.86 -8.94 3.06
C ALA A 73 -1.39 -10.29 3.62
N SER A 74 -0.07 -10.51 3.74
CA SER A 74 0.48 -11.74 4.34
C SER A 74 0.19 -11.85 5.84
N ASN A 75 -0.12 -10.73 6.50
CA ASN A 75 -0.52 -10.68 7.91
C ASN A 75 -2.03 -10.84 8.12
N VAL A 76 -2.80 -11.11 7.04
CA VAL A 76 -4.24 -11.30 7.12
C VAL A 76 -4.62 -12.63 6.49
N LYS A 77 -5.15 -13.54 7.30
CA LYS A 77 -5.63 -14.84 6.85
C LYS A 77 -7.15 -14.86 6.90
N ALA A 78 -7.78 -15.04 5.73
CA ALA A 78 -9.21 -15.33 5.66
C ALA A 78 -9.46 -16.77 6.13
N GLU A 79 -10.46 -16.95 6.97
CA GLU A 79 -10.89 -18.24 7.49
C GLU A 79 -12.14 -18.72 6.75
N SER A 80 -12.42 -20.03 6.81
CA SER A 80 -13.56 -20.64 6.10
C SER A 80 -14.92 -20.22 6.64
N ASP A 81 -14.97 -19.68 7.86
CA ASP A 81 -16.19 -19.19 8.51
C ASP A 81 -16.50 -17.71 8.18
N GLY A 82 -15.71 -17.10 7.29
CA GLY A 82 -15.86 -15.69 6.91
C GLY A 82 -15.22 -14.70 7.87
N SER A 83 -14.51 -15.18 8.90
CA SER A 83 -13.66 -14.35 9.75
C SER A 83 -12.26 -14.15 9.15
N PHE A 84 -11.51 -13.22 9.74
CA PHE A 84 -10.12 -12.94 9.41
C PHE A 84 -9.27 -13.01 10.67
N THR A 85 -8.20 -13.81 10.62
CA THR A 85 -7.11 -13.70 11.58
C THR A 85 -6.14 -12.62 11.08
N VAL A 86 -5.90 -11.59 11.89
CA VAL A 86 -5.11 -10.42 11.54
C VAL A 86 -3.94 -10.27 12.50
N GLN A 87 -2.76 -9.99 11.98
CA GLN A 87 -1.61 -9.55 12.75
C GLN A 87 -1.27 -8.10 12.43
N VAL A 88 -1.05 -7.31 13.47
CA VAL A 88 -0.65 -5.90 13.39
C VAL A 88 0.64 -5.73 14.16
N SER A 89 1.71 -5.42 13.43
CA SER A 89 3.02 -5.16 14.04
C SER A 89 3.18 -3.68 14.37
N PHE A 90 3.89 -3.38 15.44
CA PHE A 90 4.23 -2.03 15.84
C PHE A 90 5.71 -1.89 16.15
N GLN A 91 6.25 -0.72 15.84
CA GLN A 91 7.59 -0.31 16.17
C GLN A 91 7.53 0.55 17.45
N PRO A 92 8.35 0.24 18.46
CA PRO A 92 8.42 1.04 19.67
C PRO A 92 9.01 2.43 19.36
N PRO A 93 8.82 3.40 20.26
CA PRO A 93 9.39 4.74 20.10
C PRO A 93 10.91 4.67 19.87
N GLY A 94 11.38 5.16 18.71
CA GLY A 94 12.80 5.10 18.30
C GLY A 94 13.13 4.07 17.22
N GLY A 95 12.18 3.22 16.83
CA GLY A 95 12.27 2.40 15.63
C GLY A 95 12.29 3.25 14.35
N THR A 96 13.04 2.84 13.34
CA THR A 96 13.06 3.48 12.02
C THR A 96 12.71 2.46 10.94
N ALA A 97 12.26 2.93 9.77
CA ALA A 97 12.04 2.05 8.61
C ALA A 97 13.31 1.27 8.20
N GLN A 98 14.50 1.79 8.53
CA GLN A 98 15.81 1.17 8.30
C GLN A 98 16.23 0.18 9.39
N ASN A 99 15.62 0.20 10.58
CA ASN A 99 15.84 -0.78 11.65
C ASN A 99 14.49 -1.16 12.28
N PRO A 100 13.71 -2.03 11.62
CA PRO A 100 12.41 -2.47 12.08
C PRO A 100 12.58 -3.52 13.17
N VAL A 101 13.08 -3.10 14.34
CA VAL A 101 12.83 -3.87 15.55
C VAL A 101 11.33 -3.66 15.81
N TYR A 102 10.49 -4.52 15.23
CA TYR A 102 9.10 -4.59 15.63
C TYR A 102 9.12 -5.02 17.09
N GLY A 103 8.68 -4.14 17.98
CA GLY A 103 8.74 -4.35 19.42
C GLY A 103 7.57 -5.18 19.91
N ALA A 104 6.47 -5.26 19.14
CA ALA A 104 5.39 -6.19 19.42
C ALA A 104 4.46 -6.42 18.22
N ILE A 105 3.71 -7.51 18.29
CA ILE A 105 2.65 -7.90 17.35
C ILE A 105 1.37 -8.12 18.14
N ALA A 106 0.30 -7.40 17.79
CA ALA A 106 -1.05 -7.72 18.24
C ALA A 106 -1.74 -8.61 17.22
N SER A 107 -2.56 -9.54 17.71
CA SER A 107 -3.36 -10.43 16.87
C SER A 107 -4.84 -10.23 17.17
N CYS A 108 -5.67 -10.15 16.13
CA CYS A 108 -7.12 -10.08 16.25
C CYS A 108 -7.80 -11.17 15.42
N VAL A 109 -9.00 -11.56 15.84
CA VAL A 109 -10.01 -12.17 14.97
C VAL A 109 -11.07 -11.12 14.64
N VAL A 110 -11.33 -10.91 13.35
CA VAL A 110 -12.31 -9.92 12.87
C VAL A 110 -13.38 -10.61 12.03
N LYS A 111 -14.65 -10.32 12.29
CA LYS A 111 -15.80 -10.84 11.53
C LYS A 111 -16.90 -9.77 11.41
N GLY A 112 -17.98 -10.08 10.71
CA GLY A 112 -19.12 -9.18 10.55
C GLY A 112 -19.10 -8.44 9.23
N THR A 113 -19.56 -7.18 9.24
CA THR A 113 -19.74 -6.36 8.04
C THR A 113 -18.98 -5.04 8.15
N VAL A 114 -18.94 -4.27 7.06
CA VAL A 114 -18.25 -2.97 7.00
C VAL A 114 -18.69 -2.01 8.11
N SER A 115 -19.98 -1.95 8.41
CA SER A 115 -20.50 -1.04 9.44
C SER A 115 -20.48 -1.60 10.85
N GLU A 116 -20.38 -2.92 11.00
CA GLU A 116 -20.43 -3.59 12.30
C GLU A 116 -19.40 -4.72 12.36
N PRO A 117 -18.10 -4.39 12.36
CA PRO A 117 -17.06 -5.36 12.58
C PRO A 117 -17.01 -5.77 14.06
N ASP A 118 -17.05 -7.07 14.32
CA ASP A 118 -16.76 -7.64 15.64
C ASP A 118 -15.27 -7.98 15.70
N ILE A 119 -14.55 -7.38 16.65
CA ILE A 119 -13.10 -7.47 16.78
C ILE A 119 -12.77 -8.08 18.13
N VAL A 120 -12.13 -9.23 18.10
CA VAL A 120 -11.63 -9.91 19.30
C VAL A 120 -10.11 -9.89 19.26
N SER A 121 -9.49 -9.11 20.15
CA SER A 121 -8.05 -9.18 20.36
C SER A 121 -7.72 -10.51 21.04
N ILE A 122 -6.82 -11.29 20.44
CA ILE A 122 -6.47 -12.65 20.89
C ILE A 122 -5.07 -12.72 21.50
N GLY A 123 -4.36 -11.59 21.56
CA GLY A 123 -3.11 -11.46 22.31
C GLY A 123 -2.10 -10.53 21.66
N GLU A 124 -1.13 -10.13 22.47
CA GLU A 124 0.02 -9.34 22.09
C GLU A 124 1.29 -10.14 22.37
N THR A 125 2.22 -10.14 21.43
CA THR A 125 3.53 -10.75 21.58
C THR A 125 4.57 -9.65 21.54
N ASP A 126 5.25 -9.44 22.67
CA ASP A 126 6.44 -8.59 22.75
C ASP A 126 7.62 -9.30 22.07
N LEU A 127 8.38 -8.54 21.27
CA LEU A 127 9.49 -9.01 20.46
C LEU A 127 10.83 -8.39 20.85
N GLY A 128 10.88 -7.44 21.82
CA GLY A 128 12.12 -6.86 22.34
C GLY A 128 12.05 -5.41 22.79
#